data_AF-A0A7L2EB66-F1
#
_entry.id   AF-A0A7L2EB66-F1
#
_cell.length_a   1.000
_cell.length_b   1.000
_cell.length_c   1.000
_cell.angle_alpha   90.00
_cell.angle_beta   90.00
_cell.angle_gamma   90.00
#
_symmetry.space_group_name_H-M   'P 1'
#
loop_
_entity.id
_entity.type
_entity.pdbx_description
1 polymer ?
#
loop_
_entity_poly.entity_id
_entity_poly.type
_entity_poly.pdbx_seq_one_letter_code
_entity_poly.pdbx_strand_id
1 'polypeptide(L)'
;LKRMKQLPSRRIIVTHLRPDFLPPSIFQSKAKILVLIRNPKDMAVSYYHFYNNLPLLPSFASWDEFFADFMNGKLTWGSYFDHLVEWNKYIDNERIMTISYEELKEDLILGMKKIASFFGFSLCEEDFSRIAKKTSFKAMKEKS
;
A
#
# COMPACT_ATOMS: atom_id res chain seq x y z
N LEU A 1 19.66 -4.66 -7.19
CA LEU A 1 19.49 -6.14 -7.26
C LEU A 1 20.51 -6.94 -6.42
N LYS A 2 21.82 -6.59 -6.40
CA LYS A 2 22.84 -7.34 -5.60
C LYS A 2 22.50 -7.47 -4.11
N ARG A 3 22.04 -6.39 -3.46
CA ARG A 3 21.55 -6.39 -2.06
C ARG A 3 20.42 -7.40 -1.82
N MET A 4 19.46 -7.51 -2.76
CA MET A 4 18.30 -8.41 -2.61
C MET A 4 18.68 -9.89 -2.61
N LYS A 5 19.80 -10.25 -3.27
CA LYS A 5 20.33 -11.62 -3.30
C LYS A 5 20.96 -12.05 -1.97
N GLN A 6 21.31 -11.10 -1.10
CA GLN A 6 21.94 -11.36 0.20
C GLN A 6 20.90 -11.52 1.33
N LEU A 7 19.64 -11.14 1.09
CA LEU A 7 18.58 -11.28 2.08
C LEU A 7 18.09 -12.73 2.18
N PRO A 8 17.83 -13.26 3.38
CA PRO A 8 17.30 -14.59 3.57
C PRO A 8 15.93 -14.77 2.90
N SER A 9 15.56 -16.03 2.67
CA SER A 9 14.26 -16.40 2.08
C SER A 9 13.07 -15.99 2.95
N ARG A 10 11.93 -15.77 2.29
CA ARG A 10 10.76 -14.99 2.76
C ARG A 10 11.10 -13.53 3.01
N ARG A 11 11.02 -12.73 1.95
CA ARG A 11 11.26 -11.29 1.96
C ARG A 11 9.92 -10.57 1.85
N ILE A 12 9.70 -9.58 2.72
CA ILE A 12 8.59 -8.63 2.60
C ILE A 12 9.17 -7.35 2.00
N ILE A 13 8.62 -6.92 0.88
CA ILE A 13 9.06 -5.72 0.16
C ILE A 13 7.86 -4.81 0.05
N VAL A 14 8.03 -3.56 0.46
CA VAL A 14 7.02 -2.51 0.32
C VAL A 14 7.44 -1.59 -0.81
N THR A 15 6.51 -1.20 -1.67
CA THR A 15 6.76 -0.29 -2.78
C THR A 15 5.47 0.42 -3.19
N HIS A 16 5.61 1.63 -3.73
CA HIS A 16 4.52 2.41 -4.34
C HIS A 16 4.58 2.37 -5.88
N LEU A 17 5.47 1.55 -6.45
CA LEU A 17 5.63 1.45 -7.89
C LEU A 17 4.39 0.83 -8.56
N ARG A 18 4.06 1.33 -9.74
CA ARG A 18 3.14 0.70 -10.68
C ARG A 18 3.74 -0.62 -11.23
N PRO A 19 2.91 -1.56 -11.71
CA PRO A 19 3.40 -2.86 -12.17
C PRO A 19 4.36 -2.78 -13.37
N ASP A 20 4.23 -1.78 -14.23
CA ASP A 20 5.11 -1.51 -15.37
C ASP A 20 6.54 -1.07 -14.98
N PHE A 21 6.72 -0.58 -13.75
CA PHE A 21 8.04 -0.26 -13.19
C PHE A 21 8.65 -1.39 -12.35
N LEU A 22 7.93 -2.51 -12.17
CA LEU A 22 8.45 -3.66 -11.45
C LEU A 22 9.25 -4.58 -12.39
N PRO A 23 10.30 -5.26 -11.88
CA PRO A 23 10.99 -6.28 -12.65
C PRO A 23 10.00 -7.35 -13.16
N PRO A 24 9.91 -7.62 -14.48
CA PRO A 24 8.94 -8.58 -15.03
C PRO A 24 9.02 -9.98 -14.39
N SER A 25 10.21 -10.35 -13.91
CA SER A 25 10.44 -11.61 -13.18
C SER A 25 9.57 -11.78 -11.94
N ILE A 26 9.08 -10.70 -11.31
CA ILE A 26 8.20 -10.79 -10.14
C ILE A 26 6.89 -11.50 -10.51
N PHE A 27 6.28 -11.13 -11.64
CA PHE A 27 5.01 -11.71 -12.11
C PHE A 27 5.15 -13.16 -12.60
N GLN A 28 6.38 -13.57 -12.95
CA GLN A 28 6.69 -14.95 -13.33
C GLN A 28 7.06 -15.83 -12.11
N SER A 29 7.39 -15.21 -10.99
CA SER A 29 7.84 -15.90 -9.77
C SER A 29 6.68 -16.42 -8.90
N LYS A 30 7.01 -17.07 -7.78
CA LYS A 30 6.05 -17.46 -6.74
C LYS A 30 5.71 -16.32 -5.75
N ALA A 31 6.14 -15.09 -6.04
CA ALA A 31 5.81 -13.94 -5.19
C ALA A 31 4.30 -13.70 -5.19
N LYS A 32 3.77 -13.40 -4.01
CA LYS A 32 2.41 -12.89 -3.84
C LYS A 32 2.47 -11.39 -3.61
N ILE A 33 1.54 -10.65 -4.21
CA ILE A 33 1.47 -9.19 -4.13
C ILE A 33 0.15 -8.79 -3.49
N LEU A 34 0.21 -7.94 -2.48
CA LEU A 34 -0.95 -7.29 -1.90
C LEU A 34 -0.96 -5.83 -2.37
N VAL A 35 -2.03 -5.42 -3.06
CA VAL A 35 -2.24 -4.05 -3.52
C VAL A 35 -3.25 -3.40 -2.57
N LEU A 36 -2.80 -2.40 -1.82
CA LEU A 36 -3.67 -1.59 -0.96
C LEU A 36 -4.18 -0.40 -1.78
N ILE A 37 -5.50 -0.30 -1.94
CA ILE A 37 -6.16 0.84 -2.57
C ILE A 37 -6.92 1.68 -1.52
N ARG A 38 -7.21 2.93 -1.84
CA ARG A 38 -7.95 3.83 -0.96
C ARG A 38 -8.80 4.77 -1.82
N ASN A 39 -9.89 5.30 -1.26
CA ASN A 39 -10.63 6.36 -1.92
C ASN A 39 -9.68 7.51 -2.35
N PRO A 40 -9.69 7.92 -3.64
CA PRO A 40 -8.73 8.90 -4.15
C PRO A 40 -8.84 10.27 -3.47
N LYS A 41 -10.03 10.64 -2.97
CA LYS A 41 -10.23 11.92 -2.26
C LYS A 41 -9.53 11.91 -0.91
N ASP A 42 -9.73 10.84 -0.14
CA ASP A 42 -9.09 10.66 1.16
C ASP A 42 -7.57 10.46 1.03
N MET A 43 -7.15 9.80 -0.04
CA MET A 43 -5.73 9.63 -0.36
C MET A 43 -5.08 10.97 -0.71
N ALA A 44 -5.72 11.82 -1.52
CA ALA A 44 -5.21 13.16 -1.84
C ALA A 44 -5.00 14.01 -0.58
N VAL A 45 -5.96 14.01 0.35
CA VAL A 45 -5.83 14.73 1.64
C VAL A 45 -4.65 14.21 2.45
N SER A 46 -4.55 12.88 2.58
CA SER A 46 -3.42 12.25 3.27
C SER A 46 -2.07 12.60 2.63
N TYR A 47 -2.03 12.68 1.30
CA TYR A 47 -0.81 12.91 0.55
C TYR A 47 -0.36 14.37 0.62
N TYR A 48 -1.30 15.33 0.63
CA TYR A 48 -1.01 16.73 0.92
C TYR A 48 -0.28 16.92 2.26
N HIS A 49 -0.81 16.31 3.32
CA HIS A 49 -0.16 16.35 4.62
C HIS A 49 1.20 15.65 4.62
N PHE A 50 1.36 14.56 3.86
CA PHE A 50 2.66 13.89 3.73
C PHE A 50 3.71 14.78 3.06
N TYR A 51 3.37 15.44 1.94
CA TYR A 51 4.27 16.38 1.27
C TYR A 51 4.76 17.49 2.18
N ASN A 52 3.84 18.11 2.91
CA ASN A 52 4.16 19.24 3.76
C ASN A 52 4.91 18.86 5.04
N ASN A 53 4.93 17.59 5.40
CA ASN A 53 5.64 17.09 6.58
C ASN A 53 6.93 16.32 6.26
N LEU A 54 7.22 16.03 4.98
CA LEU A 54 8.44 15.31 4.59
C LEU A 54 9.49 16.29 4.04
N PRO A 55 10.60 16.54 4.75
CA PRO A 55 11.59 17.55 4.35
C PRO A 55 12.28 17.32 3.00
N LEU A 56 12.19 16.10 2.45
CA LEU A 56 12.78 15.73 1.17
C LEU A 56 11.90 16.11 -0.03
N LEU A 57 10.68 16.58 0.21
CA LEU A 57 9.73 16.96 -0.82
C LEU A 57 9.47 18.48 -0.79
N PRO A 58 9.08 19.08 -1.94
CA PRO A 58 8.60 20.45 -1.94
C PRO A 58 7.31 20.54 -1.12
N SER A 59 7.20 21.55 -0.26
CA SER A 59 5.94 21.87 0.42
C SER A 59 5.05 22.69 -0.51
N PHE A 60 3.74 22.47 -0.40
CA PHE A 60 2.72 23.26 -1.09
C PHE A 60 2.19 24.35 -0.16
N ALA A 61 2.01 25.56 -0.70
CA ALA A 61 1.50 26.69 0.09
C ALA A 61 -0.01 26.58 0.34
N SER A 62 -0.74 25.88 -0.53
CA SER A 62 -2.18 25.72 -0.44
C SER A 62 -2.65 24.35 -0.92
N TRP A 63 -3.86 23.98 -0.51
CA TRP A 63 -4.53 22.77 -0.99
C TRP A 63 -4.80 22.81 -2.50
N ASP A 64 -5.23 23.96 -3.04
CA ASP A 64 -5.62 24.06 -4.45
C ASP A 64 -4.43 23.85 -5.39
N GLU A 65 -3.26 24.38 -5.03
CA GLU A 65 -2.00 24.15 -5.75
C GLU A 65 -1.62 22.67 -5.76
N PHE A 66 -1.63 22.04 -4.58
CA PHE A 66 -1.38 20.60 -4.46
C PHE A 66 -2.38 19.77 -5.26
N PHE A 67 -3.66 20.11 -5.16
CA PHE A 67 -4.73 19.34 -5.79
C PHE A 67 -4.66 19.43 -7.31
N ALA A 68 -4.29 20.59 -7.86
CA ALA A 68 -4.01 20.72 -9.28
C ALA A 68 -2.87 19.79 -9.73
N ASP A 69 -1.76 19.75 -8.99
CA ASP A 69 -0.64 18.85 -9.32
C ASP A 69 -0.97 17.37 -9.12
N PHE A 70 -1.74 17.05 -8.09
CA PHE A 70 -2.30 15.71 -7.86
C PHE A 70 -3.12 15.23 -9.05
N MET A 71 -4.08 16.04 -9.50
CA MET A 71 -4.97 15.70 -10.62
C MET A 71 -4.22 15.59 -11.96
N ASN A 72 -3.13 16.34 -12.12
CA ASN A 72 -2.29 16.29 -13.32
C ASN A 72 -1.14 15.25 -13.23
N GLY A 73 -1.07 14.46 -12.15
CA GLY A 73 -0.05 13.43 -11.97
C GLY A 73 1.38 13.97 -11.86
N LYS A 74 1.55 15.21 -11.39
CA LYS A 74 2.86 15.90 -11.27
C LYS A 74 3.57 15.65 -9.94
N LEU A 75 2.95 14.86 -9.07
CA LEU A 75 3.53 14.46 -7.79
C LEU A 75 4.52 13.30 -7.97
N THR A 76 5.40 13.10 -6.99
CA THR A 76 6.17 11.87 -6.78
C THR A 76 5.31 10.61 -6.96
N TRP A 77 5.89 9.58 -7.54
CA TRP A 77 5.19 8.35 -8.00
C TRP A 77 4.12 8.54 -9.10
N GLY A 78 3.85 9.77 -9.54
CA GLY A 78 3.02 10.08 -10.71
C GLY A 78 1.52 10.08 -10.43
N SER A 79 0.73 9.82 -11.47
CA SER A 79 -0.75 9.77 -11.42
C SER A 79 -1.23 8.58 -10.58
N TYR A 80 -2.01 8.86 -9.53
CA TYR A 80 -2.69 7.83 -8.76
C TYR A 80 -3.71 7.05 -9.58
N PHE A 81 -4.40 7.73 -10.51
CA PHE A 81 -5.38 7.08 -11.38
C PHE A 81 -4.70 6.10 -12.33
N ASP A 82 -3.54 6.45 -12.89
CA ASP A 82 -2.76 5.53 -13.71
C ASP A 82 -2.29 4.34 -12.88
N HIS A 83 -1.87 4.58 -11.63
CA HIS A 83 -1.50 3.50 -10.71
C HIS A 83 -2.65 2.50 -10.51
N LEU A 84 -3.88 3.00 -10.26
CA LEU A 84 -5.06 2.14 -10.13
C LEU A 84 -5.37 1.41 -11.43
N VAL A 85 -5.35 2.09 -12.58
CA VAL A 85 -5.63 1.48 -13.90
C VAL A 85 -4.62 0.38 -14.22
N GLU A 86 -3.34 0.61 -13.99
CA GLU A 86 -2.29 -0.37 -14.27
C GLU A 86 -2.39 -1.60 -13.36
N TRP A 87 -2.67 -1.43 -12.06
CA TRP A 87 -2.89 -2.56 -11.17
C TRP A 87 -4.19 -3.31 -11.46
N ASN A 88 -5.24 -2.62 -11.93
CA ASN A 88 -6.51 -3.24 -12.28
C ASN A 88 -6.39 -4.26 -13.41
N LYS A 89 -5.38 -4.14 -14.28
CA LYS A 89 -5.08 -5.15 -15.33
C LYS A 89 -4.72 -6.53 -14.76
N TYR A 90 -4.41 -6.61 -13.47
CA TYR A 90 -4.01 -7.82 -12.77
C TYR A 90 -5.06 -8.32 -11.78
N ILE A 91 -6.28 -7.77 -11.79
CA ILE A 91 -7.31 -8.09 -10.80
C ILE A 91 -7.70 -9.57 -10.76
N ASP A 92 -7.63 -10.25 -11.90
CA ASP A 92 -7.94 -11.68 -12.04
C ASP A 92 -6.73 -12.61 -11.76
N ASN A 93 -5.58 -12.05 -11.38
CA ASN A 93 -4.39 -12.86 -11.08
C ASN A 93 -4.41 -13.37 -9.64
N GLU A 94 -4.52 -14.67 -9.45
CA GLU A 94 -4.58 -15.31 -8.12
C GLU A 94 -3.40 -15.03 -7.18
N ARG A 95 -2.25 -14.57 -7.72
CA ARG A 95 -1.07 -14.17 -6.92
C ARG A 95 -1.10 -12.70 -6.52
N ILE A 96 -2.13 -11.96 -6.90
CA ILE A 96 -2.28 -10.53 -6.64
C ILE A 96 -3.64 -10.33 -5.96
N MET A 97 -3.62 -9.87 -4.72
CA MET A 97 -4.83 -9.54 -3.98
C MET A 97 -4.93 -8.03 -3.86
N THR A 98 -6.10 -7.48 -4.21
CA THR A 98 -6.44 -6.09 -3.91
C THR A 98 -7.25 -6.04 -2.63
N ILE A 99 -6.93 -5.10 -1.74
CA ILE A 99 -7.73 -4.79 -0.55
C ILE A 99 -7.84 -3.28 -0.42
N SER A 100 -9.02 -2.79 -0.03
CA SER A 100 -9.19 -1.36 0.23
C SER A 100 -8.86 -0.99 1.68
N TYR A 101 -8.38 0.24 1.87
CA TYR A 101 -8.21 0.83 3.20
C TYR A 101 -9.56 0.90 3.94
N GLU A 102 -10.63 1.15 3.19
CA GLU A 102 -11.99 1.22 3.70
C GLU A 102 -12.46 -0.13 4.25
N GLU A 103 -12.20 -1.25 3.54
CA GLU A 103 -12.46 -2.60 4.07
C GLU A 103 -11.70 -2.87 5.37
N LEU A 104 -10.42 -2.47 5.43
CA LEU A 104 -9.61 -2.64 6.65
C LEU A 104 -10.11 -1.77 7.81
N LYS A 105 -10.71 -0.62 7.51
CA LYS A 105 -11.28 0.29 8.51
C LYS A 105 -12.63 -0.21 9.02
N GLU A 106 -13.45 -0.78 8.14
CA GLU A 106 -14.79 -1.28 8.44
C GLU A 106 -14.73 -2.54 9.31
N ASP A 107 -13.93 -3.54 8.90
CA ASP A 107 -13.68 -4.74 9.69
C ASP A 107 -12.22 -5.16 9.57
N LEU A 108 -11.43 -4.69 10.53
CA LEU A 108 -10.00 -4.97 10.60
C LEU A 108 -9.71 -6.47 10.75
N ILE A 109 -10.51 -7.21 11.54
CA ILE A 109 -10.25 -8.63 11.80
C ILE A 109 -10.53 -9.45 10.55
N LEU A 110 -11.65 -9.19 9.87
CA LEU A 110 -11.96 -9.83 8.60
C LEU A 110 -10.91 -9.52 7.53
N GLY A 111 -10.48 -8.25 7.44
CA GLY A 111 -9.38 -7.83 6.57
C GLY A 111 -8.06 -8.57 6.85
N MET A 112 -7.69 -8.72 8.13
CA MET A 112 -6.52 -9.49 8.54
C MET A 112 -6.64 -10.96 8.17
N LYS A 113 -7.83 -11.57 8.33
CA LYS A 113 -8.08 -12.96 7.94
C LYS A 113 -7.92 -13.18 6.43
N LYS A 114 -8.43 -12.25 5.60
CA LYS A 114 -8.21 -12.26 4.14
C LYS A 114 -6.72 -12.21 3.80
N ILE A 115 -5.97 -11.28 4.40
CA ILE A 115 -4.51 -11.15 4.18
C ILE A 115 -3.76 -12.41 4.63
N ALA A 116 -4.08 -12.95 5.81
CA ALA A 116 -3.44 -14.15 6.33
C ALA A 116 -3.68 -15.36 5.41
N SER A 117 -4.92 -15.58 4.99
CA SER A 117 -5.27 -16.65 4.05
C SER A 117 -4.54 -16.48 2.71
N PHE A 118 -4.54 -15.26 2.16
CA PHE A 118 -3.86 -14.97 0.91
C PHE A 118 -2.36 -15.28 0.97
N PHE A 119 -1.65 -14.92 2.04
CA PHE A 119 -0.23 -15.24 2.19
C PHE A 119 0.06 -16.65 2.69
N GLY A 120 -0.97 -17.42 3.10
CA GLY A 120 -0.82 -18.75 3.67
C GLY A 120 -0.26 -18.74 5.09
N PHE A 121 -0.60 -17.72 5.87
CA PHE A 121 -0.26 -17.66 7.30
C PHE A 121 -1.31 -18.41 8.12
N SER A 122 -0.84 -19.30 9.01
CA SER A 122 -1.66 -19.98 9.99
C SER A 122 -1.62 -19.19 11.30
N LEU A 123 -2.72 -18.52 11.64
CA LEU A 123 -2.88 -17.69 12.84
C LEU A 123 -4.14 -18.12 13.59
N CYS A 124 -4.12 -18.06 14.93
CA CYS A 124 -5.31 -18.29 15.75
C CYS A 124 -6.07 -16.98 16.05
N GLU A 125 -7.25 -17.08 16.66
CA GLU A 125 -8.06 -15.89 16.99
C GLU A 125 -7.34 -14.94 17.96
N GLU A 126 -6.55 -15.49 18.89
CA GLU A 126 -5.72 -14.70 19.82
C GLU A 126 -4.64 -13.91 19.08
N ASP A 127 -4.08 -14.46 18.00
CA ASP A 127 -3.13 -13.75 17.16
C ASP A 127 -3.79 -12.54 16.48
N PHE A 128 -4.98 -12.71 15.91
CA PHE A 128 -5.70 -11.62 15.26
C PHE A 128 -6.04 -10.50 16.25
N SER A 129 -6.56 -10.84 17.43
CA SER A 129 -6.83 -9.86 18.50
C SER A 129 -5.57 -9.10 18.92
N ARG A 130 -4.44 -9.81 19.09
CA ARG A 130 -3.16 -9.23 19.45
C ARG A 130 -2.60 -8.31 18.36
N ILE A 131 -2.70 -8.70 17.09
CA ILE A 131 -2.24 -7.90 15.96
C ILE A 131 -3.13 -6.65 15.83
N ALA A 132 -4.46 -6.79 15.86
CA ALA A 132 -5.41 -5.68 15.80
C ALA A 132 -5.15 -4.61 16.87
N LYS A 133 -4.87 -5.03 18.11
CA LYS A 133 -4.47 -4.10 19.17
C LYS A 133 -3.20 -3.32 18.82
N LYS A 134 -2.17 -4.02 18.33
CA LYS A 134 -0.86 -3.44 17.97
C LYS A 134 -0.90 -2.55 16.73
N THR A 135 -1.80 -2.82 15.80
CA THR A 135 -1.97 -2.08 14.54
C THR A 135 -3.13 -1.08 14.59
N SER A 136 -3.73 -0.86 15.77
CA SER A 136 -4.72 0.19 15.95
C SER A 136 -4.10 1.57 15.71
N PHE A 137 -4.90 2.52 15.22
CA PHE A 137 -4.43 3.88 14.93
C PHE A 137 -3.73 4.52 16.15
N LYS A 138 -4.32 4.39 17.34
CA LYS A 138 -3.74 4.89 18.59
C LYS A 138 -2.37 4.28 18.86
N ALA A 139 -2.27 2.94 18.84
CA ALA A 139 -1.02 2.24 19.14
C ALA A 139 0.09 2.51 18.11
N MET A 140 -0.26 2.73 16.84
CA MET A 140 0.71 3.08 15.80
C MET A 140 1.16 4.55 15.89
N LYS A 141 0.22 5.47 16.15
CA LYS A 141 0.52 6.90 16.28
C LYS A 141 1.44 7.19 17.47
N GLU A 142 1.26 6.50 18.59
CA GLU A 142 2.15 6.61 19.77
C GLU A 142 3.60 6.14 19.49
N LYS A 143 3.83 5.43 18.39
CA LYS A 143 5.15 4.92 17.99
C LYS A 143 5.74 5.64 16.77
N SER A 144 5.04 6.64 16.24
CA SER A 144 5.43 7.39 15.03
C SER A 144 6.22 8.65 15.37
#